data_AF-A0A482X7L5-F1
#
_entry.id   AF-A0A482X7L5-F1
#
_cell.length_a   1.000
_cell.length_b   1.000
_cell.length_c   1.000
_cell.angle_alpha   90.00
_cell.angle_beta   90.00
_cell.angle_gamma   90.00
#
_symmetry.space_group_name_H-M   'P 1'
#
loop_
_entity.id
_entity.type
_entity.pdbx_description
1 polymer ?
#
loop_
_entity_poly.entity_id
_entity_poly.type
_entity_poly.pdbx_seq_one_letter_code
_entity_poly.pdbx_strand_id
1 'polypeptide(L)' 'KMTSQDQPDPDNIKMFVGQIPRTMDENDLREMFSEFGRVHQINVLRDKVTGLSK' A
#
# COMPACT_ATOMS: atom_id res chain seq x y z
N LYS A 1 -7.77 -24.90 11.00
CA LYS A 1 -8.74 -24.59 9.92
C LYS A 1 -8.10 -23.49 9.08
N MET A 2 -7.71 -23.79 7.85
CA MET A 2 -7.01 -22.87 6.94
C MET A 2 -8.09 -21.99 6.29
N THR A 3 -8.28 -20.78 6.80
CA THR A 3 -9.36 -19.89 6.40
C THR A 3 -9.02 -19.17 5.10
N SER A 4 -9.88 -19.33 4.09
CA SER A 4 -9.83 -18.70 2.76
C SER A 4 -9.98 -17.16 2.77
N GLN A 5 -9.61 -16.46 3.85
CA GLN A 5 -9.87 -15.03 4.06
C GLN A 5 -8.68 -14.11 3.76
N ASP A 6 -7.55 -14.62 3.27
CA ASP A 6 -6.40 -13.78 2.89
C ASP A 6 -6.45 -13.27 1.45
N GLN A 7 -7.34 -13.82 0.62
CA GLN A 7 -7.50 -13.33 -0.74
C GLN A 7 -8.42 -12.09 -0.76
N PRO A 8 -8.02 -11.02 -1.47
CA PRO A 8 -8.89 -9.89 -1.70
C PRO A 8 -10.13 -10.35 -2.47
N ASP A 9 -11.29 -9.75 -2.16
CA ASP A 9 -12.50 -9.91 -2.96
C ASP A 9 -12.16 -9.65 -4.44
N PRO A 10 -12.66 -10.41 -5.43
CA PRO A 10 -12.51 -10.08 -6.84
C PRO A 10 -12.93 -8.63 -7.19
N ASP A 11 -13.81 -8.02 -6.40
CA ASP A 11 -14.20 -6.61 -6.53
C ASP A 11 -13.28 -5.62 -5.80
N ASN A 12 -12.21 -6.08 -5.13
CA ASN A 12 -11.30 -5.19 -4.40
C ASN A 12 -10.56 -4.23 -5.35
N ILE A 13 -10.70 -2.95 -5.02
CA ILE A 13 -10.23 -1.83 -5.82
C ILE A 13 -8.73 -1.61 -5.58
N LYS A 14 -7.96 -1.55 -6.67
CA LYS A 14 -6.57 -1.09 -6.63
C LYS A 14 -6.55 0.45 -6.49
N MET A 15 -5.99 0.94 -5.39
CA MET A 15 -5.81 2.37 -5.15
C MET A 15 -4.40 2.84 -5.54
N PHE A 16 -4.31 4.02 -6.13
CA PHE A 16 -3.03 4.71 -6.36
C PHE A 16 -3.01 5.97 -5.50
N VAL A 17 -1.99 6.09 -4.65
CA VAL A 17 -1.81 7.22 -3.74
C VAL A 17 -0.53 7.95 -4.13
N GLY A 18 -0.66 9.23 -4.45
CA GLY A 18 0.46 10.11 -4.80
C GLY A 18 0.90 10.98 -3.63
N GLN A 19 1.99 11.72 -3.83
CA GLN A 19 2.53 12.68 -2.84
C GLN A 19 2.88 12.07 -1.48
N ILE A 20 3.20 10.77 -1.44
CA ILE A 20 3.69 10.14 -0.22
C ILE A 20 5.06 10.73 0.14
N PRO A 21 5.23 11.24 1.37
CA PRO A 21 6.53 11.70 1.85
C PRO A 21 7.61 10.63 1.68
N ARG A 22 8.80 11.01 1.21
CA ARG A 22 9.93 10.07 0.99
C ARG A 22 10.39 9.35 2.27
N THR A 23 10.02 9.89 3.43
CA THR A 23 10.32 9.33 4.76
C THR A 23 9.37 8.22 5.16
N MET A 24 8.19 8.10 4.52
CA MET A 24 7.22 7.05 4.85
C MET A 24 7.50 5.76 4.10
N ASP A 25 7.37 4.63 4.78
CA ASP A 25 7.49 3.29 4.22
C ASP A 25 6.17 2.52 4.16
N GLU A 26 6.25 1.29 3.65
CA GLU A 26 5.12 0.38 3.52
C GLU A 26 4.42 0.09 4.86
N ASN A 27 5.13 0.08 5.98
CA ASN A 27 4.55 -0.18 7.29
C ASN A 27 3.77 1.04 7.79
N ASP A 28 4.36 2.24 7.66
CA ASP A 28 3.68 3.50 8.03
C ASP A 28 2.35 3.64 7.28
N LEU A 29 2.38 3.35 5.98
CA LEU A 29 1.18 3.43 5.13
C LEU A 29 0.19 2.31 5.45
N ARG A 30 0.67 1.09 5.74
CA ARG A 30 -0.21 -0.02 6.13
C ARG A 30 -0.95 0.30 7.43
N GLU A 31 -0.25 0.85 8.42
CA GLU A 31 -0.85 1.27 9.69
C GLU A 31 -1.91 2.35 9.46
N MET A 32 -1.56 3.40 8.70
CA MET A 32 -2.49 4.47 8.32
C MET A 32 -3.74 3.95 7.60
N PHE A 33 -3.60 3.06 6.61
CA PHE A 33 -4.75 2.54 5.87
C PHE A 33 -5.52 1.45 6.62
N SER A 34 -4.94 0.85 7.66
CA SER A 34 -5.59 -0.23 8.43
C SER A 34 -6.85 0.24 9.18
N GLU A 35 -6.92 1.53 9.50
CA GLU A 35 -8.11 2.14 10.12
C GLU A 35 -9.35 2.08 9.22
N PHE A 36 -9.15 2.05 7.90
CA PHE A 36 -10.23 2.02 6.91
C PHE A 36 -10.57 0.60 6.45
N GLY A 37 -9.76 -0.39 6.84
CA GLY A 37 -9.99 -1.79 6.51
C GLY A 37 -8.71 -2.60 6.33
N ARG A 38 -8.87 -3.89 6.05
CA ARG A 38 -7.75 -4.80 5.88
C ARG A 38 -6.94 -4.45 4.62
N VAL A 39 -5.67 -4.12 4.80
CA VAL A 39 -4.71 -3.95 3.70
C VAL A 39 -4.13 -5.30 3.29
N HIS A 40 -4.56 -5.82 2.14
CA HIS A 40 -4.03 -7.09 1.60
C HIS A 40 -2.60 -6.92 1.05
N GLN A 41 -2.38 -5.91 0.21
CA GLN A 41 -1.08 -5.67 -0.42
C GLN A 41 -0.77 -4.18 -0.48
N ILE A 42 0.50 -3.84 -0.30
CA ILE A 42 1.03 -2.48 -0.46
C ILE A 42 2.31 -2.54 -1.28
N ASN A 43 2.52 -1.54 -2.13
CA ASN A 43 3.74 -1.42 -2.95
C ASN A 43 4.07 0.06 -3.11
N VAL A 44 5.20 0.50 -2.53
CA VAL A 44 5.65 1.89 -2.66
C VAL A 44 6.58 1.99 -3.86
N LEU A 45 6.12 2.67 -4.90
CA LEU A 45 6.94 2.95 -6.08
C LEU A 45 7.98 4.02 -5.74
N ARG A 46 9.22 3.60 -5.54
CA ARG A 46 10.37 4.50 -5.34
C ARG A 46 11.24 4.48 -6.59
N ASP A 47 11.47 5.66 -7.17
CA ASP A 47 12.50 5.80 -8.21
C ASP A 47 13.89 5.65 -7.57
N LYS A 48 14.60 4.58 -7.95
CA LYS A 48 15.94 4.26 -7.43
C LYS A 48 17.07 5.07 -8.08
N VAL A 49 16.80 5.94 -9.07
CA VAL A 49 17.86 6.47 -9.94
C VAL A 49 18.17 7.95 -9.74
N THR A 50 17.19 8.82 -9.48
CA THR A 50 17.40 10.25 -9.82
C THR A 50 17.48 11.23 -8.66
N GLY A 51 17.01 10.89 -7.46
CA GLY A 51 16.96 11.85 -6.35
C GLY A 51 16.14 13.12 -6.61
N LEU A 52 15.37 13.20 -7.71
CA LEU A 52 14.55 14.36 -8.08
C LEU A 52 13.20 13.90 -8.63
N SER A 53 12.12 14.47 -8.08
CA SER A 53 10.76 14.26 -8.58
C SER A 53 10.52 15.11 -9.85
N LYS A 54 9.73 14.57 -10.78
CA LYS A 54 8.95 15.36 -11.73
C LYS A 54 7.48 15.34 -11.32
#